data_AF-W6A9Q6-F1
#
_entry.id   AF-W6A9Q6-F1
#
_cell.length_a   1.000
_cell.length_b   1.000
_cell.length_c   1.000
_cell.angle_alpha   90.00
_cell.angle_beta   90.00
_cell.angle_gamma   90.00
#
_symmetry.space_group_name_H-M   'P 1'
#
loop_
_entity.id
_entity.type
_entity.pdbx_description
1 polymer ?
#
loop_
_entity_poly.entity_id
_entity_poly.type
_entity_poly.pdbx_seq_one_letter_code
_entity_poly.pdbx_strand_id
1 'polypeptide(L)'
;MNILNLLASLKILDFVIPVWVILLIFVIFGAIIFGLYIYLLVYSKNKTAKENGLNTSLKEKQLYKFEELQSDFEKELAKVKKIHKKNKS
;
A
#
# COMPACT_ATOMS: atom_id res chain seq x y z
N MET A 1 23.82 35.25 7.04
CA MET A 1 22.74 36.10 6.51
C MET A 1 22.18 36.88 7.69
N ASN A 2 22.39 38.20 7.74
CA ASN A 2 22.12 39.01 8.92
C ASN A 2 20.61 39.11 9.19
N ILE A 3 20.21 39.02 10.46
CA ILE A 3 18.81 39.13 10.94
C ILE A 3 18.19 40.48 10.51
N LEU A 4 19.02 41.51 10.32
CA LEU A 4 18.63 42.81 9.76
C LEU A 4 17.99 42.72 8.35
N ASN A 5 18.37 41.74 7.53
CA ASN A 5 17.79 41.58 6.19
C ASN A 5 16.37 40.97 6.22
N LEU A 6 15.97 40.35 7.34
CA LEU A 6 14.63 39.80 7.54
C LEU A 6 13.59 40.87 7.90
N LEU A 7 14.04 41.99 8.46
CA LEU A 7 13.25 43.20 8.74
C LEU A 7 13.15 44.14 7.53
N ALA A 8 13.78 43.79 6.41
CA ALA A 8 13.70 44.57 5.19
C ALA A 8 12.26 44.58 4.65
N SER A 9 11.78 45.76 4.33
CA SER A 9 10.47 46.04 3.76
C SER A 9 10.59 46.16 2.25
N LEU A 10 9.86 45.32 1.51
CA LEU A 10 9.81 45.40 0.06
C LEU A 10 8.64 46.33 -0.33
N LYS A 11 8.96 47.46 -0.96
CA LYS A 11 7.96 48.45 -1.39
C LYS A 11 7.52 48.14 -2.82
N ILE A 12 6.26 47.76 -3.00
CA ILE A 12 5.66 47.49 -4.31
C ILE A 12 4.48 48.45 -4.49
N LEU A 13 4.61 49.35 -5.46
CA LEU A 13 3.65 50.41 -5.80
C LEU A 13 3.38 51.38 -4.63
N ASP A 14 2.55 50.99 -3.66
CA ASP A 14 2.26 51.71 -2.40
C ASP A 14 2.19 50.79 -1.16
N PHE A 15 2.39 49.48 -1.33
CA PHE A 15 2.35 48.50 -0.24
C PHE A 15 3.75 48.17 0.25
N VAL A 16 3.93 48.25 1.56
CA VAL A 16 5.16 47.85 2.24
C VAL A 16 4.91 46.47 2.87
N ILE A 17 5.44 45.43 2.25
CA ILE A 17 5.27 44.06 2.75
C ILE A 17 6.60 43.61 3.38
N PRO A 18 6.61 43.22 4.67
CA PRO A 18 7.79 42.65 5.30
C PRO A 18 8.17 41.33 4.64
N VAL A 19 9.46 41.14 4.34
CA VAL A 19 9.97 39.91 3.69
C VAL A 19 9.62 38.65 4.50
N TRP A 20 9.55 38.76 5.83
CA TRP A 20 9.19 37.64 6.70
C TRP A 20 7.76 37.11 6.47
N VAL A 21 6.82 37.97 6.06
CA VAL A 21 5.44 37.55 5.74
C VAL A 21 5.42 36.68 4.48
N ILE A 22 6.20 37.05 3.47
CA ILE A 22 6.34 36.28 2.23
C ILE A 22 6.97 34.92 2.53
N LEU A 23 8.03 34.90 3.34
CA LEU A 23 8.68 33.67 3.77
C LEU A 23 7.70 32.74 4.51
N LEU A 24 6.89 33.29 5.41
CA LEU A 24 5.87 32.54 6.15
C LEU A 24 4.88 31.85 5.21
N ILE A 25 4.39 32.57 4.19
CA ILE A 25 3.47 32.02 3.19
C ILE A 25 4.12 30.83 2.45
N PHE A 26 5.37 30.99 2.00
CA PHE A 26 6.10 29.90 1.34
C PHE A 26 6.29 28.69 2.25
N VAL A 27 6.59 28.90 3.53
CA VAL A 27 6.73 27.81 4.51
C VAL A 27 5.40 27.08 4.71
N ILE A 28 4.29 27.81 4.80
CA ILE A 28 2.95 27.23 4.93
C ILE A 28 2.61 26.38 3.70
N PHE A 29 2.80 26.91 2.49
CA PHE A 29 2.58 26.14 1.26
C PHE A 29 3.49 24.91 1.16
N GLY A 30 4.77 25.06 1.53
CA GLY A 30 5.71 23.95 1.60
C GLY A 30 5.24 22.86 2.57
N ALA A 31 4.78 23.25 3.76
CA ALA A 31 4.28 22.31 4.76
C ALA A 31 3.00 21.59 4.30
N ILE A 32 2.08 22.28 3.63
CA ILE A 32 0.85 21.69 3.07
C ILE A 32 1.20 20.64 2.01
N ILE A 33 2.06 20.98 1.06
CA ILE A 33 2.47 20.06 -0.02
C ILE A 33 3.22 18.86 0.58
N PHE A 34 4.10 19.09 1.55
CA PHE A 34 4.83 18.03 2.23
C PHE A 34 3.89 17.11 3.03
N GLY A 35 2.90 17.68 3.71
CA GLY A 35 1.85 16.93 4.41
C GLY A 35 1.02 16.05 3.48
N LEU A 36 0.61 16.60 2.33
CA LEU A 36 -0.08 15.84 1.27
C LEU A 36 0.78 14.71 0.70
N TYR A 37 2.07 14.96 0.49
CA TYR A 37 3.00 13.95 -0.01
C TYR A 37 3.15 12.78 0.98
N ILE A 38 3.37 13.09 2.26
CA ILE A 38 3.46 12.06 3.31
C ILE A 38 2.13 11.30 3.43
N TYR A 39 1.00 12.01 3.42
CA TYR A 39 -0.32 11.39 3.49
C TYR A 39 -0.54 10.39 2.34
N LEU A 40 -0.20 10.78 1.10
CA LEU A 40 -0.33 9.91 -0.06
C LEU A 40 0.57 8.66 0.06
N LEU A 41 1.81 8.84 0.50
CA LEU A 41 2.78 7.75 0.65
C LEU A 41 2.31 6.72 1.69
N VAL A 42 1.86 7.19 2.86
CA VAL A 42 1.34 6.33 3.93
C VAL A 42 0.06 5.62 3.50
N TYR A 43 -0.86 6.34 2.84
CA TYR A 43 -2.12 5.75 2.38
C TYR A 43 -1.91 4.70 1.29
N SER A 44 -0.99 4.95 0.34
CA SER A 44 -0.64 4.01 -0.72
C SER A 44 -0.05 2.71 -0.16
N LYS A 45 0.87 2.80 0.81
CA LYS A 45 1.46 1.61 1.45
C LYS A 45 0.42 0.74 2.15
N ASN A 46 -0.54 1.34 2.84
CA ASN A 46 -1.59 0.58 3.54
C ASN A 46 -2.55 -0.14 2.60
N LYS A 47 -2.87 0.45 1.44
CA LYS A 47 -3.75 -0.19 0.46
C LYS A 47 -3.08 -1.41 -0.18
N THR A 48 -1.83 -1.28 -0.61
CA THR A 48 -1.08 -2.38 -1.24
C THR A 48 -0.78 -3.51 -0.25
N ALA A 49 -0.46 -3.20 1.01
CA ALA A 49 -0.23 -4.23 2.03
C ALA A 49 -1.50 -5.04 2.34
N LYS A 50 -2.66 -4.37 2.40
CA LYS A 50 -3.96 -5.03 2.66
C LYS A 50 -4.40 -5.90 1.49
N GLU A 51 -4.20 -5.44 0.26
CA GLU A 51 -4.55 -6.16 -0.96
C GLU A 51 -3.68 -7.41 -1.15
N ASN A 52 -2.37 -7.30 -0.87
CA ASN A 52 -1.45 -8.44 -0.91
C ASN A 52 -1.76 -9.48 0.17
N GLY A 53 -2.10 -9.05 1.40
CA GLY A 53 -2.48 -9.97 2.48
C GLY A 53 -3.77 -10.75 2.20
N LEU A 54 -4.78 -10.09 1.62
CA LEU A 54 -6.05 -10.73 1.22
C LEU A 54 -5.84 -11.78 0.11
N ASN A 55 -5.03 -11.46 -0.90
CA ASN A 55 -4.76 -12.37 -2.02
C ASN A 55 -3.97 -13.62 -1.58
N THR A 56 -3.04 -13.49 -0.64
CA THR A 56 -2.31 -14.63 -0.07
C THR A 56 -3.24 -15.57 0.70
N SER A 57 -4.09 -15.01 1.56
CA SER A 57 -5.06 -15.80 2.35
C SER A 57 -6.04 -16.59 1.47
N LEU A 58 -6.49 -15.99 0.36
CA LEU A 58 -7.42 -16.62 -0.57
C LEU A 58 -6.75 -17.75 -1.36
N LYS A 59 -5.49 -17.56 -1.79
CA LYS A 59 -4.69 -18.59 -2.46
C LYS A 59 -4.39 -19.78 -1.56
N GLU A 60 -4.04 -19.55 -0.29
CA GLU A 60 -3.84 -20.62 0.69
C GLU A 60 -5.10 -21.46 0.87
N LYS A 61 -6.27 -20.84 1.03
CA LYS A 61 -7.54 -21.57 1.15
C LYS A 61 -7.88 -22.42 -0.08
N GLN A 62 -7.54 -21.94 -1.28
CA GLN A 62 -7.73 -22.72 -2.51
C GLN A 62 -6.76 -23.90 -2.60
N LEU A 63 -5.52 -23.72 -2.13
CA LEU A 63 -4.52 -24.79 -2.09
C LEU A 63 -4.97 -25.94 -1.17
N TYR A 64 -5.44 -25.63 0.05
CA TYR A 64 -5.95 -26.64 0.98
C TYR A 64 -7.12 -27.44 0.42
N LYS A 65 -8.06 -26.76 -0.27
CA LYS A 65 -9.19 -27.44 -0.94
C LYS A 65 -8.73 -28.36 -2.05
N PHE A 66 -7.68 -27.96 -2.79
CA PHE A 66 -7.13 -28.79 -3.85
C PHE A 66 -6.45 -30.04 -3.30
N GLU A 67 -5.69 -29.91 -2.21
CA GLU A 67 -5.04 -31.04 -1.53
C GLU A 67 -6.06 -32.06 -1.00
N GLU A 68 -7.17 -31.58 -0.41
CA GLU A 68 -8.26 -32.43 0.05
C GLU A 68 -8.91 -33.20 -1.11
N LEU A 69 -9.21 -32.53 -2.22
CA LEU A 69 -9.73 -33.17 -3.43
C LEU A 69 -8.78 -34.24 -3.96
N GLN A 70 -7.49 -33.93 -4.02
CA GLN A 70 -6.47 -34.86 -4.51
C GLN A 70 -6.39 -36.12 -3.63
N SER A 71 -6.45 -35.95 -2.30
CA SER A 71 -6.49 -37.04 -1.34
C SER A 71 -7.69 -37.97 -1.56
N ASP A 72 -8.87 -37.40 -1.80
CA ASP A 72 -10.07 -38.19 -2.07
C ASP A 72 -10.01 -38.91 -3.41
N PHE A 73 -9.49 -38.27 -4.45
CA PHE A 73 -9.21 -38.91 -5.73
C PHE A 73 -8.26 -40.10 -5.58
N GLU A 74 -7.18 -39.97 -4.81
CA GLU A 74 -6.24 -41.07 -4.55
C GLU A 74 -6.92 -42.25 -3.83
N LYS A 75 -7.76 -41.97 -2.84
CA LYS A 75 -8.55 -43.02 -2.15
C LYS A 75 -9.49 -43.74 -3.10
N GLU A 76 -10.16 -43.02 -3.99
CA GLU A 76 -11.07 -43.63 -4.98
C GLU A 76 -10.30 -44.47 -6.02
N LEU A 77 -9.19 -43.96 -6.55
CA LEU A 77 -8.30 -44.72 -7.43
C LEU A 77 -7.81 -46.01 -6.78
N ALA A 78 -7.47 -45.96 -5.49
CA ALA A 78 -7.07 -47.15 -4.75
C ALA A 78 -8.21 -48.18 -4.63
N LYS A 79 -9.45 -47.73 -4.43
CA LYS A 79 -10.64 -48.62 -4.41
C LYS A 79 -10.85 -49.26 -5.78
N VAL A 80 -10.80 -48.48 -6.86
CA VAL A 80 -10.96 -48.99 -8.24
C VAL A 80 -9.87 -50.01 -8.58
N LYS A 81 -8.61 -49.73 -8.23
CA LYS A 81 -7.49 -50.68 -8.42
C LYS A 81 -7.71 -52.00 -7.67
N LYS A 82 -8.22 -51.95 -6.43
CA LYS A 82 -8.56 -53.16 -5.65
C LYS A 82 -9.65 -54.00 -6.31
N ILE A 83 -10.71 -53.35 -6.82
CA ILE A 83 -11.81 -54.04 -7.52
C ILE A 83 -11.30 -54.69 -8.81
N HIS A 84 -10.50 -53.97 -9.60
CA HIS A 84 -9.96 -54.51 -10.85
C HIS A 84 -9.00 -55.69 -10.61
N LYS A 85 -8.18 -55.65 -9.55
CA LYS A 85 -7.33 -56.78 -9.15
C LYS A 85 -8.15 -58.01 -8.75
N LYS A 86 -9.30 -57.82 -8.10
CA LYS A 86 -10.20 -58.91 -7.69
C LYS A 86 -10.96 -59.53 -8.86
N ASN A 87 -11.33 -58.75 -9.88
CA ASN A 87 -12.02 -59.24 -11.09
C ASN A 87 -11.11 -59.91 -12.12
N LYS A 88 -9.78 -59.75 -12.00
CA LYS A 88 -8.80 -60.34 -12.92
C LYS A 88 -8.18 -61.65 -12.38
N SER A 89 -8.62 -62.09 -11.20
CA SER A 89 -8.34 -63.38 -10.59
C SER A 89 -9.58 -64.25 -10.64
#